data_AF-A0A0L7D4Z4-F1
#
_entry.id   AF-A0A0L7D4Z4-F1
#
_cell.length_a   1.000
_cell.length_b   1.000
_cell.length_c   1.000
_cell.angle_alpha   90.00
_cell.angle_beta   90.00
_cell.angle_gamma   90.00
#
_symmetry.space_group_name_H-M   'P 1'
#
loop_
_entity.id
_entity.type
_entity.pdbx_description
1 polymer ?
#
loop_
_entity_poly.entity_id
_entity_poly.type
_entity_poly.pdbx_seq_one_letter_code
_entity_poly.pdbx_strand_id
1 'polypeptide(L)'
;MRLEQQYFFVSASIHDAIRVFYPGQDKPDLTTFVDKITFQLNDTHPVIGIPELMRILIDEYGYDWDTAWSITTKTFNYTCHTLLPEALEVWPASLIGELLPRHLEIIEKINAQFEAELKAKGVAADTIKDMAIYTGDAVRMAYLATYGGSHVNGVAELHSQLLKDVTLKNFSDVYPDKFTNVTNGVTPRRFVKLANPRLSDLITEGLGTDKWVA
;
A
#
# COMPACT_ATOMS: atom_id res chain seq x y z
N MET A 1 -2.41 8.99 -19.22
CA MET A 1 -3.52 8.02 -19.09
C MET A 1 -3.40 7.07 -17.90
N ARG A 2 -2.41 6.16 -17.78
CA ARG A 2 -2.38 5.17 -16.66
C ARG A 2 -2.23 5.82 -15.27
N LEU A 3 -1.29 6.75 -15.10
CA LEU A 3 -1.10 7.47 -13.84
C LEU A 3 -2.34 8.31 -13.45
N GLU A 4 -3.00 8.94 -14.43
CA GLU A 4 -4.24 9.69 -14.19
C GLU A 4 -5.36 8.78 -13.68
N GLN A 5 -5.50 7.57 -14.24
CA GLN A 5 -6.49 6.60 -13.75
C GLN A 5 -6.20 6.17 -12.31
N GLN A 6 -4.93 5.85 -12.01
CA GLN A 6 -4.49 5.49 -10.66
C GLN A 6 -4.80 6.62 -9.67
N TYR A 7 -4.41 7.85 -10.00
CA TYR A 7 -4.65 9.01 -9.17
C TYR A 7 -6.15 9.29 -8.99
N PHE A 8 -6.92 9.28 -10.08
CA PHE A 8 -8.35 9.56 -10.04
C PHE A 8 -9.08 8.64 -9.06
N PHE A 9 -8.89 7.33 -9.17
CA PHE A 9 -9.57 6.37 -8.30
C PHE A 9 -9.11 6.47 -6.85
N VAL A 10 -7.81 6.68 -6.64
CA VAL A 10 -7.24 6.82 -5.30
C VAL A 10 -7.77 8.07 -4.60
N SER A 11 -7.70 9.24 -5.26
CA SER A 11 -8.16 10.50 -4.67
C SER A 11 -9.65 10.42 -4.37
N ALA A 12 -10.47 9.93 -5.31
CA ALA A 12 -11.89 9.71 -5.08
C ALA A 12 -12.15 8.78 -3.90
N SER A 13 -11.39 7.68 -3.77
CA SER A 13 -11.57 6.71 -2.67
C SER A 13 -11.21 7.29 -1.31
N ILE A 14 -10.16 8.10 -1.21
CA ILE A 14 -9.76 8.73 0.06
C ILE A 14 -10.80 9.76 0.51
N HIS A 15 -11.28 10.61 -0.40
CA HIS A 15 -12.35 11.56 -0.09
C HIS A 15 -13.65 10.84 0.28
N ASP A 16 -13.97 9.74 -0.39
CA ASP A 16 -15.15 8.93 -0.06
C ASP A 16 -15.04 8.29 1.33
N ALA A 17 -13.87 7.77 1.67
CA ALA A 17 -13.57 7.23 2.99
C ALA A 17 -13.77 8.29 4.09
N ILE A 18 -13.26 9.50 3.91
CA ILE A 18 -13.51 10.60 4.85
C ILE A 18 -15.01 10.88 4.97
N ARG A 19 -15.72 11.01 3.85
CA ARG A 19 -17.16 11.27 3.80
C ARG A 19 -18.00 10.19 4.52
N VAL A 20 -17.65 8.92 4.35
CA VAL A 20 -18.40 7.77 4.91
C VAL A 20 -18.15 7.62 6.41
N PHE A 21 -16.91 7.79 6.88
CA PHE A 21 -16.54 7.52 8.28
C PHE A 21 -16.65 8.74 9.20
N TYR A 22 -16.96 9.92 8.64
CA TYR A 22 -17.25 11.16 9.36
C TYR A 22 -18.51 11.85 8.82
N PRO A 23 -19.67 11.18 8.88
CA PRO A 23 -20.89 11.69 8.26
C PRO A 23 -21.34 13.01 8.92
N GLY A 24 -21.62 14.02 8.10
CA GLY A 24 -22.16 15.30 8.53
C GLY A 24 -21.18 16.24 9.23
N GLN A 25 -19.88 15.93 9.23
CA GLN A 25 -18.85 16.80 9.80
C GLN A 25 -18.19 17.64 8.70
N ASP A 26 -18.21 18.95 8.88
CA ASP A 26 -17.41 19.89 8.08
C ASP A 26 -16.02 19.98 8.72
N LYS A 27 -14.99 19.43 8.05
CA LYS A 27 -13.62 19.22 8.56
C LYS A 27 -13.52 18.39 9.86
N PRO A 28 -13.79 17.08 9.80
CA PRO A 28 -13.58 16.18 10.93
C PRO A 28 -12.13 16.12 11.42
N ASP A 29 -11.94 15.73 12.68
CA ASP A 29 -10.63 15.37 13.20
C ASP A 29 -10.16 14.01 12.66
N LEU A 30 -9.23 14.05 11.71
CA LEU A 30 -8.63 12.89 11.06
C LEU A 30 -7.48 12.27 11.86
N THR A 31 -7.16 12.74 13.08
CA THR A 31 -6.24 11.99 13.97
C THR A 31 -6.82 10.63 14.37
N THR A 32 -8.16 10.51 14.38
CA THR A 32 -8.90 9.25 14.64
C THR A 32 -9.05 8.36 13.40
N PHE A 33 -8.45 8.74 12.26
CA PHE A 33 -8.59 8.00 10.99
C PHE A 33 -8.05 6.58 11.07
N VAL A 34 -6.94 6.41 11.81
CA VAL A 34 -6.25 5.13 12.02
C VAL A 34 -7.09 4.11 12.80
N ASP A 35 -8.07 4.57 13.59
CA ASP A 35 -8.96 3.71 14.37
C ASP A 35 -10.17 3.23 13.56
N LYS A 36 -10.42 3.87 12.42
CA LYS A 36 -11.63 3.65 11.61
C LYS A 36 -11.35 2.94 10.29
N ILE A 37 -10.19 3.18 9.68
CA ILE A 37 -9.92 2.80 8.29
C ILE A 37 -8.50 2.26 8.14
N THR A 38 -8.37 1.24 7.30
CA THR A 38 -7.09 0.77 6.76
C THR A 38 -7.24 0.58 5.26
N PHE A 39 -6.29 1.08 4.49
CA PHE A 39 -6.21 0.91 3.04
C PHE A 39 -5.20 -0.18 2.69
N GLN A 40 -5.66 -1.22 2.00
CA GLN A 40 -4.78 -2.24 1.42
C GLN A 40 -4.44 -1.85 -0.02
N LEU A 41 -3.16 -1.60 -0.28
CA LEU A 41 -2.59 -1.33 -1.60
C LEU A 41 -2.29 -2.69 -2.25
N ASN A 42 -3.10 -3.11 -3.23
CA ASN A 42 -2.83 -4.32 -4.00
C ASN A 42 -1.98 -3.99 -5.22
N ASP A 43 -0.74 -4.49 -5.23
CA ASP A 43 0.34 -4.06 -6.11
C ASP A 43 0.63 -2.55 -6.00
N THR A 44 1.41 -2.03 -6.95
CA THR A 44 1.92 -0.66 -6.94
C THR A 44 0.94 0.38 -7.48
N HIS A 45 -0.16 -0.06 -8.09
CA HIS A 45 -1.12 0.83 -8.76
C HIS A 45 -1.73 1.93 -7.86
N PRO A 46 -2.16 1.64 -6.61
CA PRO A 46 -2.80 2.65 -5.77
C PRO A 46 -1.80 3.42 -4.89
N VAL A 47 -0.49 3.23 -5.07
CA VAL A 47 0.54 3.76 -4.15
C VAL A 47 0.58 5.29 -4.14
N ILE A 48 0.13 5.95 -5.21
CA ILE A 48 -0.04 7.41 -5.22
C ILE A 48 -1.02 7.91 -4.13
N GLY A 49 -1.76 6.99 -3.49
CA GLY A 49 -2.60 7.27 -2.32
C GLY A 49 -1.85 7.69 -1.07
N ILE A 50 -0.60 7.25 -0.93
CA ILE A 50 0.25 7.67 0.19
C ILE A 50 0.49 9.19 0.12
N PRO A 51 1.05 9.76 -0.97
CA PRO A 51 1.20 11.20 -1.06
C PRO A 51 -0.12 11.95 -1.19
N GLU A 52 -1.19 11.35 -1.74
CA GLU A 52 -2.51 12.00 -1.77
C GLU A 52 -3.11 12.17 -0.37
N LEU A 53 -3.03 11.15 0.50
CA LEU A 53 -3.48 11.30 1.88
C LEU A 53 -2.65 12.35 2.62
N MET A 54 -1.32 12.34 2.45
CA MET A 54 -0.44 13.37 2.99
C MET A 54 -0.85 14.78 2.53
N ARG A 55 -1.14 14.95 1.23
CA ARG A 55 -1.59 16.22 0.66
C ARG A 55 -2.90 16.68 1.30
N ILE A 56 -3.90 15.82 1.42
CA ILE A 56 -5.19 16.15 2.05
C ILE A 56 -4.97 16.58 3.50
N LEU A 57 -4.23 15.78 4.28
CA LEU A 57 -3.99 16.05 5.70
C LEU A 57 -3.24 17.38 5.93
N ILE A 58 -2.24 17.68 5.11
CA ILE A 58 -1.45 18.90 5.26
C ILE A 58 -2.17 20.12 4.66
N ASP A 59 -2.55 20.04 3.39
CA ASP A 59 -2.96 21.21 2.61
C ASP A 59 -4.43 21.58 2.88
N GLU A 60 -5.30 20.61 3.17
CA GLU A 60 -6.74 20.85 3.39
C GLU A 60 -7.13 20.88 4.87
N TYR A 61 -6.52 20.01 5.67
CA TYR A 61 -6.76 19.89 7.11
C TYR A 61 -5.75 20.65 7.98
N GLY A 62 -4.64 21.10 7.40
CA GLY A 62 -3.67 21.97 8.09
C GLY A 62 -2.78 21.25 9.10
N TYR A 63 -2.66 19.92 9.02
CA TYR A 63 -1.79 19.17 9.90
C TYR A 63 -0.32 19.41 9.59
N ASP A 64 0.51 19.36 10.63
CA ASP A 64 1.95 19.31 10.45
C ASP A 64 2.37 17.97 9.82
N TRP A 65 3.59 17.96 9.29
CA TRP A 65 4.13 16.81 8.56
C TRP A 65 4.18 15.54 9.40
N ASP A 66 4.60 15.62 10.66
CA ASP A 66 4.79 14.45 11.51
C ASP A 66 3.44 13.83 11.91
N THR A 67 2.46 14.68 12.20
CA THR A 67 1.08 14.24 12.43
C THR A 67 0.50 13.56 11.19
N ALA A 68 0.61 14.19 10.02
CA ALA A 68 0.10 13.63 8.76
C ALA A 68 0.80 12.30 8.41
N TRP A 69 2.11 12.22 8.60
CA TRP A 69 2.90 11.03 8.33
C TRP A 69 2.56 9.88 9.29
N SER A 70 2.33 10.18 10.58
CA SER A 70 1.89 9.18 11.55
C SER A 70 0.54 8.56 11.18
N ILE A 71 -0.42 9.39 10.74
CA ILE A 71 -1.72 8.91 10.27
C ILE A 71 -1.53 8.05 9.01
N THR A 72 -0.83 8.59 8.01
CA THR A 72 -0.63 7.93 6.71
C THR A 72 0.01 6.56 6.85
N THR A 73 1.12 6.46 7.57
CA THR A 73 1.87 5.20 7.74
C THR A 73 1.07 4.14 8.48
N LYS A 74 0.20 4.52 9.42
CA LYS A 74 -0.70 3.61 10.14
C LYS A 74 -1.95 3.22 9.36
N THR A 75 -2.27 3.94 8.30
CA THR A 75 -3.49 3.70 7.51
C THR A 75 -3.23 2.77 6.32
N PHE A 76 -2.02 2.76 5.75
CA PHE A 76 -1.72 1.96 4.56
C PHE A 76 -1.00 0.64 4.88
N ASN A 77 -1.36 -0.40 4.14
CA ASN A 77 -0.63 -1.67 4.03
C ASN A 77 -0.42 -2.02 2.55
N TYR A 78 0.57 -2.84 2.23
CA TYR A 78 0.95 -3.17 0.86
C TYR A 78 1.00 -4.68 0.62
N THR A 79 0.23 -5.17 -0.36
CA THR A 79 0.37 -6.53 -0.90
C THR A 79 1.17 -6.49 -2.18
N CYS A 80 2.26 -7.24 -2.24
CA CYS A 80 3.02 -7.45 -3.47
C CYS A 80 2.59 -8.78 -4.12
N HIS A 81 2.11 -8.75 -5.37
CA HIS A 81 1.70 -9.96 -6.10
C HIS A 81 2.76 -10.48 -7.10
N THR A 82 3.88 -9.77 -7.24
CA THR A 82 4.93 -10.11 -8.21
C THR A 82 6.32 -9.99 -7.60
N LEU A 83 7.21 -10.91 -7.97
CA LEU A 83 8.63 -10.86 -7.60
C LEU A 83 9.49 -10.31 -8.72
N LEU A 84 8.93 -10.16 -9.92
CA LEU A 84 9.62 -9.68 -11.10
C LEU A 84 9.91 -8.17 -10.95
N PRO A 85 11.19 -7.75 -10.85
CA PRO A 85 11.53 -6.34 -10.64
C PRO A 85 10.95 -5.42 -11.72
N GLU A 86 10.85 -5.90 -12.97
CA GLU A 86 10.26 -5.17 -14.09
C GLU A 86 8.76 -4.89 -13.95
N ALA A 87 8.06 -5.65 -13.10
CA ALA A 87 6.64 -5.46 -12.83
C ALA A 87 6.38 -4.48 -11.67
N LEU A 88 7.42 -4.04 -10.95
CA LEU A 88 7.32 -3.00 -9.93
C LEU A 88 7.31 -1.65 -10.63
N GLU A 89 6.20 -0.90 -10.51
CA GLU A 89 6.06 0.36 -11.23
C GLU A 89 7.13 1.38 -10.82
N VAL A 90 7.80 1.92 -11.85
CA VAL A 90 8.70 3.05 -11.75
C VAL A 90 8.20 4.13 -12.71
N TRP A 91 7.91 5.30 -12.16
CA TRP A 91 7.39 6.43 -12.94
C TRP A 91 8.48 7.49 -13.14
N PRO A 92 8.64 8.04 -14.35
CA PRO A 92 9.48 9.22 -14.55
C PRO A 92 9.02 10.36 -13.66
N ALA A 93 9.95 11.00 -12.96
CA ALA A 93 9.67 12.13 -12.08
C ALA A 93 9.08 13.31 -12.86
N SER A 94 9.54 13.53 -14.10
CA SER A 94 8.98 14.53 -15.00
C SER A 94 7.48 14.31 -15.27
N LEU A 95 7.06 13.07 -15.47
CA LEU A 95 5.65 12.73 -15.71
C LEU A 95 4.80 12.99 -14.46
N ILE A 96 5.29 12.59 -13.27
CA ILE A 96 4.59 12.90 -12.02
C ILE A 96 4.56 14.41 -11.79
N GLY A 97 5.66 15.12 -12.02
CA GLY A 97 5.75 16.57 -11.81
C GLY A 97 4.85 17.37 -12.74
N GLU A 98 4.64 16.91 -13.98
CA GLU A 98 3.73 17.54 -14.94
C GLU A 98 2.25 17.38 -14.52
N LEU A 99 1.87 16.18 -14.05
CA LEU A 99 0.47 15.87 -13.73
C LEU A 99 0.09 16.18 -12.28
N LEU A 100 1.01 15.95 -11.34
CA LEU A 100 0.83 15.91 -9.90
C LEU A 100 2.02 16.59 -9.18
N PRO A 101 2.30 17.89 -9.45
CA PRO A 101 3.48 18.58 -8.94
C PRO A 101 3.56 18.55 -7.40
N ARG A 102 2.42 18.74 -6.72
CA ARG A 102 2.36 18.70 -5.26
C ARG A 102 2.68 17.31 -4.69
N HIS A 103 2.27 16.25 -5.38
CA HIS A 103 2.60 14.88 -4.96
C HIS A 103 4.09 14.60 -5.12
N LEU A 104 4.73 15.13 -6.18
CA LEU A 104 6.18 15.01 -6.34
C LEU A 104 6.92 15.68 -5.18
N GLU A 105 6.55 16.91 -4.79
CA GLU A 105 7.14 17.60 -3.62
C GLU A 105 7.01 16.77 -2.33
N ILE A 106 5.85 16.16 -2.10
CA ILE A 106 5.62 15.28 -0.95
C ILE A 106 6.50 14.03 -1.05
N ILE A 107 6.61 13.40 -2.22
CA ILE A 107 7.46 12.22 -2.44
C ILE A 107 8.93 12.56 -2.20
N GLU A 108 9.41 13.71 -2.67
CA GLU A 108 10.79 14.17 -2.43
C GLU A 108 11.07 14.33 -0.93
N LYS A 109 10.11 14.90 -0.19
CA LYS A 109 10.23 15.04 1.27
C LYS A 109 10.16 13.70 2.00
N ILE A 110 9.30 12.77 1.56
CA ILE A 110 9.27 11.39 2.06
C ILE A 110 10.64 10.72 1.83
N ASN A 111 11.24 10.87 0.64
CA ASN A 111 12.55 10.32 0.34
C ASN A 111 13.63 10.91 1.25
N ALA A 112 13.68 12.23 1.42
CA ALA A 112 14.65 12.89 2.28
C ALA A 112 14.53 12.44 3.75
N GLN A 113 13.29 12.31 4.26
CA GLN A 113 13.05 11.77 5.60
C GLN A 113 13.53 10.32 5.70
N PHE A 114 13.23 9.48 4.71
CA PHE A 114 13.62 8.08 4.70
C PHE A 114 15.15 7.92 4.72
N GLU A 115 15.87 8.66 3.88
CA GLU A 115 17.33 8.64 3.87
C GLU A 115 17.92 9.09 5.20
N ALA A 116 17.35 10.12 5.84
CA ALA A 116 17.78 10.58 7.15
C ALA A 116 17.56 9.50 8.24
N GLU A 117 16.42 8.81 8.19
CA GLU A 117 16.10 7.71 9.09
C GLU A 117 17.08 6.53 8.92
N LEU A 118 17.38 6.14 7.68
CA LEU A 118 18.34 5.08 7.39
C LEU A 118 19.77 5.46 7.84
N LYS A 119 20.19 6.72 7.64
CA LYS A 119 21.48 7.23 8.14
C LYS A 119 21.54 7.14 9.66
N ALA A 120 20.47 7.54 10.36
CA ALA A 120 20.38 7.47 11.82
C ALA A 120 20.42 6.02 12.35
N LYS A 121 19.91 5.05 11.58
CA LYS A 121 20.00 3.61 11.86
C LYS A 121 21.38 3.00 11.54
N GLY A 122 22.32 3.78 11.00
CA GLY A 122 23.67 3.30 10.66
C GLY A 122 23.73 2.48 9.37
N VAL A 123 22.74 2.59 8.49
CA VAL A 123 22.74 1.89 7.18
C VAL A 123 23.82 2.50 6.28
N ALA A 124 24.56 1.63 5.58
CA ALA A 124 25.63 2.06 4.68
C ALA A 124 25.12 2.94 3.53
N ALA A 125 25.89 3.96 3.14
CA ALA A 125 25.46 4.95 2.16
C ALA A 125 25.05 4.34 0.80
N ASP A 126 25.76 3.31 0.33
CA ASP A 126 25.42 2.61 -0.91
C ASP A 126 24.07 1.90 -0.80
N THR A 127 23.80 1.24 0.33
CA THR A 127 22.50 0.60 0.60
C THR A 127 21.36 1.62 0.67
N ILE A 128 21.60 2.80 1.26
CA ILE A 128 20.60 3.89 1.28
C ILE A 128 20.26 4.33 -0.14
N LYS A 129 21.27 4.52 -0.99
CA LYS A 129 21.08 4.86 -2.40
C LYS A 129 20.27 3.80 -3.14
N ASP A 130 20.57 2.52 -2.90
CA ASP A 130 19.84 1.41 -3.50
C ASP A 130 18.36 1.37 -3.06
N MET A 131 18.03 1.90 -1.88
CA MET A 131 16.67 1.96 -1.34
C MET A 131 15.90 3.26 -1.66
N ALA A 132 16.53 4.27 -2.26
CA ALA A 132 15.91 5.59 -2.50
C ALA A 132 14.52 5.51 -3.18
N ILE A 133 13.51 6.15 -2.61
CA ILE A 133 12.17 6.19 -3.20
C ILE A 133 12.16 7.06 -4.45
N TYR A 134 12.93 8.14 -4.42
CA TYR A 134 13.09 9.10 -5.49
C TYR A 134 14.56 9.16 -5.91
N THR A 135 14.84 9.00 -7.21
CA THR A 135 16.20 8.99 -7.75
C THR A 135 16.63 10.31 -8.39
N GLY A 136 15.78 11.33 -8.37
CA GLY A 136 15.90 12.53 -9.20
C GLY A 136 15.17 12.40 -10.54
N ASP A 137 15.36 11.27 -11.22
CA ASP A 137 14.73 11.03 -12.53
C ASP A 137 13.44 10.21 -12.46
N ALA A 138 13.25 9.45 -11.38
CA ALA A 138 12.13 8.51 -11.26
C ALA A 138 11.69 8.28 -9.80
N VAL A 139 10.46 7.80 -9.66
CA VAL A 139 9.87 7.36 -8.39
C VAL A 139 9.63 5.85 -8.43
N ARG A 140 10.15 5.13 -7.43
CA ARG A 140 9.99 3.67 -7.28
C ARG A 140 8.79 3.37 -6.39
N MET A 141 7.66 3.01 -6.99
CA MET A 141 6.38 2.91 -6.27
C MET A 141 6.37 1.79 -5.22
N ALA A 142 6.99 0.64 -5.50
CA ALA A 142 7.10 -0.43 -4.51
C ALA A 142 7.86 0.02 -3.24
N TYR A 143 8.81 0.93 -3.38
CA TYR A 143 9.64 1.41 -2.27
C TYR A 143 8.87 2.46 -1.46
N LEU A 144 8.14 3.35 -2.16
CA LEU A 144 7.19 4.26 -1.54
C LEU A 144 6.13 3.50 -0.72
N ALA A 145 5.58 2.41 -1.27
CA ALA A 145 4.61 1.56 -0.58
C ALA A 145 5.20 0.89 0.67
N THR A 146 6.42 0.36 0.54
CA THR A 146 7.11 -0.36 1.64
C THR A 146 7.47 0.58 2.79
N TYR A 147 7.92 1.80 2.49
CA TYR A 147 8.24 2.79 3.53
C TYR A 147 6.97 3.41 4.12
N GLY A 148 6.04 3.85 3.27
CA GLY A 148 4.85 4.60 3.66
C GLY A 148 3.67 3.76 4.18
N GLY A 149 3.79 2.43 4.20
CA GLY A 149 2.82 1.52 4.82
C GLY A 149 3.34 0.88 6.12
N SER A 150 2.43 0.36 6.93
CA SER A 150 2.73 -0.37 8.17
C SER A 150 3.16 -1.81 7.92
N HIS A 151 2.50 -2.50 6.99
CA HIS A 151 2.78 -3.91 6.68
C HIS A 151 3.00 -4.12 5.19
N VAL A 152 3.84 -5.10 4.87
CA VAL A 152 4.04 -5.64 3.53
C VAL A 152 3.75 -7.14 3.56
N ASN A 153 2.90 -7.64 2.67
CA ASN A 153 2.64 -9.07 2.57
C ASN A 153 2.82 -9.61 1.14
N GLY A 154 3.32 -10.83 1.05
CA GLY A 154 3.20 -11.64 -0.16
C GLY A 154 1.95 -12.51 -0.15
N VAL A 155 1.76 -13.28 -1.23
CA VAL A 155 0.51 -14.02 -1.52
C VAL A 155 0.61 -15.55 -1.45
N ALA A 156 1.78 -16.07 -1.07
CA ALA A 156 2.05 -17.47 -0.79
C ALA A 156 3.33 -17.56 0.06
N GLU A 157 3.51 -18.63 0.83
CA GLU A 157 4.66 -18.75 1.75
C GLU A 157 6.01 -18.56 1.04
N LEU A 158 6.27 -19.33 -0.02
CA LEU A 158 7.49 -19.20 -0.82
C LEU A 158 7.61 -17.80 -1.47
N HIS A 159 6.50 -17.24 -1.94
CA HIS A 159 6.48 -15.90 -2.51
C HIS A 159 6.90 -14.85 -1.47
N SER A 160 6.34 -14.92 -0.27
CA SER A 160 6.65 -14.01 0.83
C SER A 160 8.10 -14.16 1.29
N GLN A 161 8.65 -15.38 1.28
CA GLN A 161 10.06 -15.61 1.56
C GLN A 161 10.96 -14.94 0.51
N LEU A 162 10.68 -15.11 -0.79
CA LEU A 162 11.46 -14.48 -1.85
C LEU A 162 11.30 -12.96 -1.89
N LEU A 163 10.13 -12.44 -1.51
CA LEU A 163 9.90 -11.01 -1.36
C LEU A 163 10.85 -10.41 -0.30
N LYS A 164 11.04 -11.11 0.82
CA LYS A 164 12.00 -10.72 1.87
C LYS A 164 13.44 -10.96 1.43
N ASP A 165 13.79 -12.14 0.95
CA ASP A 165 15.19 -12.51 0.77
C ASP A 165 15.83 -11.91 -0.49
N VAL A 166 15.02 -11.54 -1.48
CA VAL A 166 15.49 -11.16 -2.81
C VAL A 166 14.95 -9.79 -3.21
N THR A 167 13.63 -9.65 -3.39
CA THR A 167 13.05 -8.48 -4.05
C THR A 167 13.13 -7.20 -3.20
N LEU A 168 12.83 -7.30 -1.90
CA LEU A 168 12.83 -6.18 -0.95
C LEU A 168 13.81 -6.42 0.21
N LYS A 169 14.92 -7.11 -0.07
CA LYS A 169 15.90 -7.54 0.94
C LYS A 169 16.39 -6.42 1.85
N ASN A 170 16.82 -5.31 1.27
CA ASN A 170 17.33 -4.19 2.08
C ASN A 170 16.24 -3.62 3.00
N PHE A 171 14.96 -3.62 2.55
CA PHE A 171 13.85 -3.21 3.40
C PHE A 171 13.55 -4.22 4.49
N SER A 172 13.59 -5.53 4.22
CA SER A 172 13.37 -6.55 5.25
C SER A 172 14.50 -6.64 6.25
N ASP A 173 15.74 -6.36 5.84
CA ASP A 173 16.89 -6.29 6.75
C ASP A 173 16.74 -5.14 7.76
N VAL A 174 16.20 -3.99 7.33
CA VAL A 174 16.03 -2.79 8.17
C VAL A 174 14.71 -2.81 8.96
N TYR A 175 13.64 -3.37 8.38
CA TYR A 175 12.29 -3.39 8.93
C TYR A 175 11.68 -4.81 8.90
N PRO A 176 12.27 -5.79 9.58
CA PRO A 176 11.85 -7.19 9.49
C PRO A 176 10.39 -7.41 9.90
N ASP A 177 9.93 -6.67 10.91
CA ASP A 177 8.58 -6.81 11.49
C ASP A 177 7.46 -6.35 10.55
N LYS A 178 7.78 -5.58 9.49
CA LYS A 178 6.77 -5.16 8.50
C LYS A 178 6.31 -6.32 7.61
N PHE A 179 7.14 -7.33 7.41
CA PHE A 179 6.91 -8.33 6.37
C PHE A 179 6.14 -9.55 6.88
N THR A 180 4.99 -9.83 6.28
CA THR A 180 4.09 -10.95 6.63
C THR A 180 3.73 -11.79 5.40
N ASN A 181 2.95 -12.86 5.61
CA ASN A 181 2.44 -13.70 4.53
C ASN A 181 0.92 -13.86 4.67
N VAL A 182 0.19 -13.66 3.59
CA VAL A 182 -1.25 -13.98 3.50
C VAL A 182 -1.48 -14.77 2.22
N THR A 183 -1.64 -16.09 2.35
CA THR A 183 -1.81 -16.96 1.17
C THR A 183 -3.13 -16.67 0.47
N ASN A 184 -3.09 -16.49 -0.86
CA ASN A 184 -4.27 -16.27 -1.68
C ASN A 184 -5.29 -17.42 -1.51
N GLY A 185 -6.57 -17.05 -1.59
CA GLY A 185 -7.68 -17.99 -1.56
C GLY A 185 -8.71 -17.66 -2.65
N VAL A 186 -9.59 -18.63 -2.91
CA VAL A 186 -10.76 -18.44 -3.77
C VAL A 186 -12.02 -18.67 -2.96
N THR A 187 -13.09 -17.92 -3.27
CA THR A 187 -14.35 -18.10 -2.55
C THR A 187 -15.03 -19.43 -2.92
N PRO A 188 -15.40 -20.28 -1.95
CA PRO A 188 -16.10 -21.53 -2.23
C PRO A 188 -17.51 -21.28 -2.79
N ARG A 189 -18.07 -20.08 -2.57
CA ARG A 189 -19.39 -19.69 -3.11
C ARG A 189 -19.41 -19.76 -4.62
N ARG A 190 -18.50 -19.03 -5.28
CA ARG A 190 -18.44 -18.97 -6.75
C ARG A 190 -17.83 -20.24 -7.34
N PHE A 191 -16.69 -20.67 -6.80
CA PHE A 191 -15.85 -21.69 -7.44
C PHE A 191 -16.27 -23.13 -7.13
N VAL A 192 -17.15 -23.35 -6.14
CA VAL A 192 -17.70 -24.68 -5.84
C VAL A 192 -19.22 -24.65 -5.85
N LYS A 193 -19.86 -23.87 -4.96
CA LYS A 193 -21.32 -23.91 -4.76
C LYS A 193 -22.10 -23.56 -6.04
N LEU A 194 -21.74 -22.47 -6.70
CA LEU A 194 -22.40 -22.03 -7.93
C LEU A 194 -21.90 -22.78 -9.17
N ALA A 195 -20.59 -23.03 -9.26
CA ALA A 195 -19.99 -23.65 -10.44
C ALA A 195 -20.32 -25.15 -10.57
N ASN A 196 -20.50 -25.86 -9.45
CA ASN A 196 -20.79 -27.29 -9.45
C ASN A 196 -21.85 -27.66 -8.39
N PRO A 197 -23.14 -27.43 -8.68
CA PRO A 197 -24.22 -27.71 -7.74
C PRO A 197 -24.30 -29.18 -7.34
N ARG A 198 -24.09 -30.12 -8.27
CA ARG A 198 -24.14 -31.57 -7.99
C ARG A 198 -23.07 -32.01 -7.00
N LEU A 199 -21.83 -31.55 -7.17
CA LEU A 199 -20.76 -31.81 -6.20
C LEU A 199 -21.08 -31.16 -4.85
N SER A 200 -21.62 -29.96 -4.89
CA SER A 200 -21.96 -29.22 -3.67
C SER A 200 -23.04 -29.92 -2.85
N ASP A 201 -24.04 -30.48 -3.50
CA ASP A 201 -25.10 -31.25 -2.84
C ASP A 201 -24.55 -32.54 -2.23
N LEU A 202 -23.64 -33.23 -2.94
CA LEU A 202 -22.93 -34.39 -2.40
C LEU A 202 -22.08 -34.04 -1.15
N ILE A 203 -21.38 -32.90 -1.17
CA ILE A 203 -20.62 -32.42 -0.01
C ILE A 203 -21.57 -32.12 1.16
N THR A 204 -22.68 -31.44 0.90
CA THR A 204 -23.69 -31.14 1.93
C THR A 204 -24.32 -32.39 2.51
N GLU A 205 -24.64 -33.39 1.67
CA GLU A 205 -25.14 -34.69 2.11
C GLU A 205 -24.11 -35.41 2.99
N GLY A 206 -22.87 -35.51 2.52
CA GLY A 206 -21.79 -36.20 3.24
C GLY A 206 -21.41 -35.55 4.58
N LEU A 207 -21.52 -34.22 4.69
CA LEU A 207 -21.25 -33.48 5.93
C LEU A 207 -22.50 -33.30 6.81
N GLY A 208 -23.69 -33.59 6.30
CA GLY A 208 -24.97 -33.31 6.98
C GLY A 208 -25.26 -31.82 7.18
N THR A 209 -24.52 -30.93 6.50
CA THR A 209 -24.66 -29.47 6.63
C THR A 209 -24.08 -28.74 5.42
N ASP A 210 -24.63 -27.56 5.10
CA ASP A 210 -24.13 -26.63 4.09
C ASP A 210 -23.19 -25.55 4.65
N LYS A 211 -22.88 -25.60 5.95
CA LYS A 211 -21.99 -24.63 6.62
C LYS A 211 -20.57 -24.55 6.05
N TRP A 212 -20.14 -25.55 5.26
CA TRP A 212 -18.86 -25.52 4.54
C TRP A 212 -18.76 -24.41 3.50
N VAL A 213 -19.89 -23.81 3.09
CA VAL A 213 -19.93 -22.69 2.13
C VAL A 213 -19.56 -21.34 2.78
N ALA A 214 -19.61 -21.22 4.12
CA ALA A 214 -19.40 -19.98 4.87
C ALA A 214 -18.10 -19.23 4.49
#